data_AF-A0A923V7N3-F1
#
_entry.id   AF-A0A923V7N3-F1
#
_cell.length_a   1.000
_cell.length_b   1.000
_cell.length_c   1.000
_cell.angle_alpha   90.00
_cell.angle_beta   90.00
_cell.angle_gamma   90.00
#
_symmetry.space_group_name_H-M   'P 1'
#
loop_
_entity.id
_entity.type
_entity.pdbx_description
1 polymer ?
#
loop_
_entity_poly.entity_id
_entity_poly.type
_entity_poly.pdbx_seq_one_letter_code
_entity_poly.pdbx_strand_id
1 'polypeptide(L)'
;MMRVTPRLYFFLAMFCAVVAHAQTYERDVKFLRGALQIWGFNDENMDRFSNPYIGPTEFRLSEAHAPWSGNYFAMKHGGIANRWQVGEKRFPRLHQLPTKEQVLEMTSEQVNLLSPAEKYDIFKGDYNFSMTKQELFSRGPMRGLKPKIWEGFCNGVRCASTIFPEPKTSVVVKNRDGVAIKFQSSDLKALAGATYFFVEKYAQMGAPTVQDKAEAQPNAAVFDLALRYFLAQKKKSFMVDANLGKQIWNESVIGYHREVSPPKELTADEQWLRPWAIAKVQVEGYLETLGEVDIEKTNGPTVKKIAEGELHEKLPISYVLYIDAQGSALDGKWNKSKNLRGVDFVWFGAGEGTDSHPSNRWGNGNPYLEFKTLKKLIHMSAAQSCRKLFTD
;
A
#
# COMPACT_ATOMS: atom_id res chain seq x y z
N MET A 1 -15.62 -45.04 -30.17
CA MET A 1 -14.74 -43.90 -29.82
C MET A 1 -14.91 -42.80 -30.87
N MET A 2 -15.78 -41.81 -30.60
CA MET A 2 -15.92 -40.65 -31.48
C MET A 2 -14.64 -39.82 -31.45
N ARG A 3 -13.93 -39.73 -32.58
CA ARG A 3 -12.82 -38.78 -32.76
C ARG A 3 -13.41 -37.38 -32.79
N VAL A 4 -13.31 -36.68 -31.66
CA VAL A 4 -13.55 -35.24 -31.60
C VAL A 4 -12.54 -34.56 -32.53
N THR A 5 -13.03 -33.82 -33.52
CA THR A 5 -12.18 -33.18 -34.53
C THR A 5 -11.43 -31.97 -33.94
N PRO A 6 -10.22 -31.62 -34.42
CA PRO A 6 -9.44 -30.48 -33.91
C PRO A 6 -10.20 -29.14 -33.92
N ARG A 7 -11.18 -28.98 -34.83
CA ARG A 7 -12.03 -27.79 -34.91
C ARG A 7 -12.91 -27.60 -33.67
N LEU A 8 -13.45 -28.67 -33.08
CA LEU A 8 -14.35 -28.55 -31.92
C LEU A 8 -13.59 -28.12 -30.64
N TYR A 9 -12.36 -28.61 -30.47
CA TYR A 9 -11.46 -28.14 -29.40
C TYR A 9 -11.07 -26.67 -29.58
N PHE A 10 -10.87 -26.24 -30.84
CA PHE A 10 -10.58 -24.86 -31.15
C PHE A 10 -11.76 -23.95 -30.74
N PHE A 11 -13.01 -24.29 -31.08
CA PHE A 11 -14.20 -23.50 -30.69
C PHE A 11 -14.50 -23.47 -29.18
N LEU A 12 -14.21 -24.53 -28.43
CA LEU A 12 -14.48 -24.58 -26.99
C LEU A 12 -13.46 -23.75 -26.17
N ALA A 13 -12.16 -23.89 -26.47
CA ALA A 13 -11.11 -23.08 -25.82
C ALA A 13 -11.29 -21.57 -26.10
N MET A 14 -11.86 -21.28 -27.25
CA MET A 14 -12.13 -19.99 -27.83
C MET A 14 -13.32 -19.26 -27.17
N PHE A 15 -14.45 -19.95 -26.94
CA PHE A 15 -15.56 -19.41 -26.14
C PHE A 15 -15.12 -19.11 -24.69
N CYS A 16 -14.31 -19.98 -24.10
CA CYS A 16 -13.75 -19.77 -22.76
C CYS A 16 -12.88 -18.51 -22.67
N ALA A 17 -12.12 -18.16 -23.70
CA ALA A 17 -11.25 -16.98 -23.69
C ALA A 17 -12.05 -15.66 -23.73
N VAL A 18 -13.09 -15.58 -24.57
CA VAL A 18 -13.98 -14.41 -24.64
C VAL A 18 -14.74 -14.22 -23.33
N VAL A 19 -15.26 -15.30 -22.76
CA VAL A 19 -15.95 -15.28 -21.46
C VAL A 19 -15.00 -14.88 -20.32
N ALA A 20 -13.76 -15.38 -20.31
CA ALA A 20 -12.78 -15.05 -19.27
C ALA A 20 -12.37 -13.57 -19.26
N HIS A 21 -12.25 -12.93 -20.43
CA HIS A 21 -11.92 -11.50 -20.51
C HIS A 21 -13.07 -10.61 -20.03
N ALA A 22 -14.30 -10.85 -20.50
CA ALA A 22 -15.48 -10.13 -20.04
C ALA A 22 -15.68 -10.27 -18.51
N GLN A 23 -15.48 -11.48 -17.98
CA GLN A 23 -15.54 -11.74 -16.53
C GLN A 23 -14.48 -10.97 -15.73
N THR A 24 -13.30 -10.73 -16.29
CA THR A 24 -12.22 -9.99 -15.60
C THR A 24 -12.56 -8.51 -15.49
N TYR A 25 -13.05 -7.89 -16.57
CA TYR A 25 -13.48 -6.48 -16.56
C TYR A 25 -14.60 -6.23 -15.54
N GLU A 26 -15.71 -6.98 -15.64
CA GLU A 26 -16.87 -6.79 -14.76
C GLU A 26 -16.53 -7.00 -13.28
N ARG A 27 -15.72 -8.02 -12.99
CA ARG A 27 -15.23 -8.29 -11.64
C ARG A 27 -14.41 -7.12 -11.10
N ASP A 28 -13.47 -6.60 -11.90
CA ASP A 28 -12.60 -5.51 -11.45
C ASP A 28 -13.39 -4.19 -11.31
N VAL A 29 -14.38 -3.92 -12.17
CA VAL A 29 -15.31 -2.79 -11.98
C VAL A 29 -16.08 -2.92 -10.67
N LYS A 30 -16.56 -4.12 -10.32
CA LYS A 30 -17.22 -4.38 -9.03
C LYS A 30 -16.28 -4.12 -7.85
N PHE A 31 -15.00 -4.51 -7.96
CA PHE A 31 -14.00 -4.19 -6.94
C PHE A 31 -13.75 -2.69 -6.82
N LEU A 32 -13.65 -1.95 -7.94
CA LEU A 32 -13.50 -0.51 -7.92
C LEU A 32 -14.71 0.20 -7.28
N ARG A 33 -15.94 -0.23 -7.59
CA ARG A 33 -17.15 0.27 -6.90
C ARG A 33 -17.13 -0.06 -5.41
N GLY A 34 -16.68 -1.26 -5.03
CA GLY A 34 -16.46 -1.62 -3.63
C GLY A 34 -15.43 -0.70 -2.95
N ALA A 35 -14.35 -0.35 -3.64
CA ALA A 35 -13.35 0.60 -3.16
C ALA A 35 -13.95 2.00 -2.91
N LEU A 36 -14.80 2.49 -3.82
CA LEU A 36 -15.54 3.74 -3.62
C LEU A 36 -16.44 3.65 -2.39
N GLN A 37 -17.18 2.56 -2.24
CA GLN A 37 -18.11 2.34 -1.13
C GLN A 37 -17.40 2.32 0.24
N ILE A 38 -16.27 1.61 0.39
CA ILE A 38 -15.55 1.57 1.67
C ILE A 38 -14.97 2.93 2.08
N TRP A 39 -14.77 3.83 1.12
CA TRP A 39 -14.36 5.22 1.34
C TRP A 39 -15.53 6.20 1.44
N GLY A 40 -16.77 5.73 1.32
CA GLY A 40 -17.98 6.57 1.36
C GLY A 40 -18.15 7.47 0.13
N PHE A 41 -17.50 7.14 -0.99
CA PHE A 41 -17.66 7.86 -2.24
C PHE A 41 -18.86 7.32 -3.03
N ASN A 42 -19.62 8.23 -3.66
CA ASN A 42 -20.54 7.85 -4.74
C ASN A 42 -19.74 7.49 -6.02
N ASP A 43 -20.35 6.66 -6.87
CA ASP A 43 -19.82 6.31 -8.20
C ASP A 43 -20.46 7.15 -9.31
N GLU A 44 -21.11 8.26 -8.95
CA GLU A 44 -21.70 9.21 -9.90
C GLU A 44 -20.69 9.62 -10.97
N ASN A 45 -21.12 9.53 -12.23
CA ASN A 45 -20.32 9.84 -13.42
C ASN A 45 -19.08 8.95 -13.64
N MET A 46 -18.84 7.89 -12.85
CA MET A 46 -17.71 6.99 -13.06
C MET A 46 -17.76 6.38 -14.48
N ASP A 47 -18.94 6.02 -14.95
CA ASP A 47 -19.13 5.43 -16.29
C ASP A 47 -18.69 6.38 -17.41
N ARG A 48 -18.72 7.70 -17.23
CA ARG A 48 -18.18 8.64 -18.24
C ARG A 48 -16.67 8.49 -18.42
N PHE A 49 -15.98 8.07 -17.37
CA PHE A 49 -14.56 7.78 -17.43
C PHE A 49 -14.29 6.41 -18.07
N SER A 50 -15.28 5.61 -18.50
CA SER A 50 -14.99 4.48 -19.39
C SER A 50 -14.37 4.96 -20.72
N ASN A 51 -14.71 6.16 -21.17
CA ASN A 51 -14.09 6.77 -22.34
C ASN A 51 -12.64 7.17 -21.98
N PRO A 52 -11.63 6.62 -22.68
CA PRO A 52 -10.22 6.82 -22.32
C PRO A 52 -9.73 8.25 -22.56
N TYR A 53 -10.50 9.09 -23.26
CA TYR A 53 -10.17 10.50 -23.51
C TYR A 53 -10.80 11.46 -22.47
N ILE A 54 -11.63 10.95 -21.55
CA ILE A 54 -12.22 11.77 -20.49
C ILE A 54 -11.35 11.74 -19.23
N GLY A 55 -11.08 12.92 -18.66
CA GLY A 55 -10.23 13.10 -17.49
C GLY A 55 -8.80 13.50 -17.83
N PRO A 56 -7.98 13.85 -16.83
CA PRO A 56 -6.64 14.37 -17.08
C PRO A 56 -5.68 13.30 -17.61
N THR A 57 -4.78 13.70 -18.51
CA THR A 57 -3.65 12.90 -19.00
C THR A 57 -2.46 12.93 -18.04
N GLU A 58 -2.41 13.92 -17.14
CA GLU A 58 -1.43 13.98 -16.06
C GLU A 58 -2.09 14.45 -14.77
N PHE A 59 -1.68 13.87 -13.66
CA PHE A 59 -2.21 14.24 -12.35
C PHE A 59 -1.21 13.89 -11.26
N ARG A 60 -1.11 14.75 -10.24
CA ARG A 60 -0.43 14.47 -8.97
C ARG A 60 -1.29 14.97 -7.82
N LEU A 61 -1.32 14.22 -6.72
CA LEU A 61 -1.95 14.66 -5.48
C LEU A 61 -1.25 15.90 -4.93
N SER A 62 -2.04 16.94 -4.64
CA SER A 62 -1.61 18.13 -3.90
C SER A 62 -1.21 17.78 -2.47
N GLU A 63 -0.50 18.67 -1.77
CA GLU A 63 -0.14 18.52 -0.35
C GLU A 63 -1.34 18.15 0.56
N ALA A 64 -2.53 18.71 0.29
CA ALA A 64 -3.73 18.41 1.08
C ALA A 64 -4.23 16.95 1.00
N HIS A 65 -3.81 16.21 -0.03
CA HIS A 65 -4.29 14.86 -0.33
C HIS A 65 -3.16 13.83 -0.47
N ALA A 66 -1.91 14.28 -0.56
CA ALA A 66 -0.77 13.40 -0.73
C ALA A 66 -0.54 12.57 0.54
N PRO A 67 -0.29 11.25 0.40
CA PRO A 67 0.14 10.42 1.53
C PRO A 67 1.53 10.84 2.01
N TRP A 68 1.87 10.52 3.26
CA TRP A 68 3.23 10.65 3.76
C TRP A 68 4.11 9.46 3.34
N SER A 69 5.44 9.66 3.31
CA SER A 69 6.41 8.59 3.03
C SER A 69 7.05 8.06 4.32
N GLY A 70 7.52 6.81 4.23
CA GLY A 70 8.07 6.02 5.32
C GLY A 70 8.93 4.87 4.78
N ASN A 71 9.86 4.40 5.60
CA ASN A 71 10.60 3.16 5.36
C ASN A 71 9.65 1.95 5.50
N TYR A 72 9.87 0.86 4.78
CA TYR A 72 9.12 -0.38 5.01
C TYR A 72 9.48 -1.14 6.30
N PHE A 73 10.48 -0.70 7.07
CA PHE A 73 10.93 -1.33 8.32
C PHE A 73 11.21 -2.83 8.15
N ALA A 74 12.32 -3.14 7.46
CA ALA A 74 12.70 -4.50 7.12
C ALA A 74 12.68 -5.45 8.34
N MET A 75 11.95 -6.56 8.23
CA MET A 75 11.83 -7.57 9.29
C MET A 75 13.19 -8.20 9.63
N LYS A 76 14.08 -8.38 8.64
CA LYS A 76 15.45 -8.86 8.88
C LYS A 76 16.29 -7.92 9.76
N HIS A 77 15.85 -6.68 9.93
CA HIS A 77 16.49 -5.65 10.76
C HIS A 77 15.74 -5.39 12.07
N GLY A 78 14.77 -6.25 12.40
CA GLY A 78 13.97 -6.15 13.61
C GLY A 78 12.61 -5.49 13.41
N GLY A 79 12.25 -5.08 12.18
CA GLY A 79 10.96 -4.41 11.95
C GLY A 79 10.84 -3.15 12.80
N ILE A 80 9.73 -3.04 13.54
CA ILE A 80 9.51 -1.96 14.51
C ILE A 80 10.33 -2.08 15.80
N ALA A 81 11.06 -3.17 16.01
CA ALA A 81 12.04 -3.34 17.09
C ALA A 81 13.45 -2.86 16.71
N ASN A 82 13.63 -2.24 15.53
CA ASN A 82 14.90 -1.62 15.14
C ASN A 82 15.13 -0.31 15.91
N ARG A 83 16.25 -0.20 16.64
CA ARG A 83 16.77 1.02 17.29
C ARG A 83 17.47 1.90 16.26
N TRP A 84 16.69 2.40 15.32
CA TRP A 84 17.17 3.12 14.13
C TRP A 84 18.02 4.36 14.45
N GLN A 85 17.86 4.96 15.62
CA GLN A 85 18.64 6.10 16.09
C GLN A 85 20.13 5.76 16.33
N VAL A 86 20.45 4.49 16.57
CA VAL A 86 21.82 3.99 16.78
C VAL A 86 22.46 3.57 15.44
N GLY A 87 21.68 3.55 14.37
CA GLY A 87 22.04 3.10 13.04
C GLY A 87 21.12 1.98 12.56
N GLU A 88 21.10 1.78 11.25
CA GLU A 88 20.33 0.70 10.65
C GLU A 88 20.76 -0.66 11.21
N LYS A 89 19.81 -1.61 11.29
CA LYS A 89 20.08 -3.02 11.60
C LYS A 89 20.46 -3.26 13.07
N ARG A 90 20.06 -2.37 13.98
CA ARG A 90 20.33 -2.45 15.42
C ARG A 90 19.03 -2.79 16.17
N PHE A 91 18.68 -4.06 16.27
CA PHE A 91 17.57 -4.52 17.13
C PHE A 91 18.09 -5.11 18.45
N PRO A 92 17.31 -5.05 19.55
CA PRO A 92 17.75 -5.58 20.83
C PRO A 92 17.79 -7.11 20.82
N ARG A 93 18.84 -7.68 21.42
CA ARG A 93 18.80 -9.06 21.93
C ARG A 93 17.99 -9.10 23.22
N LEU A 94 17.47 -10.27 23.59
CA LEU A 94 16.60 -10.40 24.77
C LEU A 94 17.25 -9.93 26.08
N HIS A 95 18.55 -10.20 26.26
CA HIS A 95 19.30 -9.75 27.44
C HIS A 95 19.63 -8.24 27.44
N GLN A 96 19.32 -7.54 26.35
CA GLN A 96 19.51 -6.08 26.22
C GLN A 96 18.20 -5.31 26.42
N LEU A 97 17.08 -6.01 26.61
CA LEU A 97 15.82 -5.40 27.01
C LEU A 97 15.94 -5.00 28.49
N PRO A 98 15.71 -3.72 28.83
CA PRO A 98 15.93 -3.24 30.19
C PRO A 98 14.89 -3.81 31.15
N THR A 99 15.24 -3.99 32.42
CA THR A 99 14.25 -4.30 33.48
C THR A 99 13.43 -3.06 33.83
N LYS A 100 12.37 -3.23 34.63
CA LYS A 100 11.59 -2.08 35.13
C LYS A 100 12.48 -1.08 35.86
N GLU A 101 13.34 -1.57 36.75
CA GLU A 101 14.26 -0.76 37.55
C GLU A 101 15.20 0.03 36.64
N GLN A 102 15.78 -0.63 35.63
CA GLN A 102 16.63 0.03 34.65
C GLN A 102 15.87 1.12 33.89
N VAL A 103 14.64 0.86 33.44
CA VAL A 103 13.84 1.88 32.73
C VAL A 103 13.53 3.09 33.62
N LEU A 104 13.27 2.89 34.91
CA LEU A 104 13.01 3.99 35.85
C LEU A 104 14.24 4.88 36.06
N GLU A 105 15.45 4.33 35.89
CA GLU A 105 16.72 5.04 36.01
C GLU A 105 17.20 5.63 34.67
N MET A 106 16.58 5.27 33.54
CA MET A 106 17.02 5.73 32.22
C MET A 106 16.84 7.24 32.07
N THR A 107 17.85 7.91 31.54
CA THR A 107 17.73 9.30 31.09
C THR A 107 16.84 9.40 29.85
N SER A 108 16.36 10.61 29.55
CA SER A 108 15.58 10.84 28.33
C SER A 108 16.37 10.49 27.07
N GLU A 109 17.68 10.72 27.06
CA GLU A 109 18.59 10.36 25.97
C GLU A 109 18.66 8.84 25.78
N GLN A 110 18.73 8.08 26.87
CA GLN A 110 18.74 6.62 26.81
C GLN A 110 17.40 6.06 26.28
N VAL A 111 16.27 6.59 26.76
CA VAL A 111 14.93 6.22 26.25
C VAL A 111 14.80 6.57 24.77
N ASN A 112 15.40 7.68 24.31
CA ASN A 112 15.36 8.09 22.90
C ASN A 112 16.04 7.10 21.95
N LEU A 113 17.00 6.31 22.43
CA LEU A 113 17.73 5.29 21.66
C LEU A 113 17.00 3.93 21.59
N LEU A 114 15.87 3.79 22.29
CA LEU A 114 15.04 2.59 22.21
C LEU A 114 14.27 2.54 20.89
N SER A 115 13.92 1.33 20.45
CA SER A 115 13.15 1.12 19.24
C SER A 115 11.71 1.62 19.39
N PRO A 116 10.98 1.85 18.29
CA PRO A 116 9.56 2.16 18.32
C PRO A 116 8.77 1.14 19.18
N ALA A 117 9.13 -0.14 19.09
CA ALA A 117 8.47 -1.19 19.85
C ALA A 117 8.75 -1.11 21.36
N GLU A 118 10.01 -0.97 21.75
CA GLU A 118 10.40 -0.86 23.17
C GLU A 118 9.78 0.36 23.84
N LYS A 119 9.73 1.49 23.13
CA LYS A 119 9.07 2.72 23.62
C LYS A 119 7.59 2.50 23.87
N TYR A 120 6.91 1.78 22.98
CA TYR A 120 5.48 1.48 23.13
C TYR A 120 5.21 0.52 24.29
N ASP A 121 6.02 -0.52 24.45
CA ASP A 121 5.95 -1.43 25.62
C ASP A 121 6.07 -0.64 26.93
N ILE A 122 7.09 0.22 27.05
CA ILE A 122 7.29 1.10 28.23
C ILE A 122 6.10 2.05 28.42
N PHE A 123 5.59 2.65 27.35
CA PHE A 123 4.42 3.53 27.41
C PHE A 123 3.19 2.81 27.97
N LYS A 124 2.98 1.55 27.60
CA LYS A 124 1.91 0.71 28.14
C LYS A 124 2.19 0.19 29.56
N GLY A 125 3.38 0.46 30.09
CA GLY A 125 3.84 -0.07 31.38
C GLY A 125 4.10 -1.58 31.34
N ASP A 126 4.41 -2.13 30.16
CA ASP A 126 4.80 -3.51 29.94
C ASP A 126 6.33 -3.64 29.90
N TYR A 127 6.91 -3.91 31.07
CA TYR A 127 8.34 -4.15 31.21
C TYR A 127 8.76 -5.59 30.87
N ASN A 128 7.81 -6.44 30.45
CA ASN A 128 8.13 -7.73 29.84
C ASN A 128 8.42 -7.59 28.35
N PHE A 129 8.23 -6.41 27.75
CA PHE A 129 8.49 -6.12 26.34
C PHE A 129 7.75 -7.09 25.40
N SER A 130 6.47 -7.33 25.68
CA SER A 130 5.70 -8.38 24.99
C SER A 130 5.54 -8.05 23.51
N MET A 131 5.32 -6.77 23.17
CA MET A 131 5.21 -6.33 21.78
C MET A 131 6.54 -6.46 21.04
N THR A 132 7.64 -6.02 21.65
CA THR A 132 8.99 -6.12 21.08
C THR A 132 9.39 -7.57 20.85
N LYS A 133 9.14 -8.45 21.84
CA LYS A 133 9.42 -9.89 21.70
C LYS A 133 8.58 -10.52 20.60
N GLN A 134 7.27 -10.24 20.57
CA GLN A 134 6.38 -10.71 19.50
C GLN A 134 6.90 -10.31 18.12
N GLU A 135 7.31 -9.05 17.96
CA GLU A 135 7.87 -8.58 16.69
C GLU A 135 9.11 -9.38 16.30
N LEU A 136 10.08 -9.53 17.20
CA LEU A 136 11.33 -10.24 16.95
C LEU A 136 11.13 -11.73 16.62
N PHE A 137 10.18 -12.39 17.29
CA PHE A 137 9.96 -13.84 17.19
C PHE A 137 8.97 -14.26 16.12
N SER A 138 7.98 -13.43 15.77
CA SER A 138 6.96 -13.80 14.78
C SER A 138 7.32 -13.31 13.38
N ARG A 139 7.85 -12.09 13.28
CA ARG A 139 8.17 -11.44 12.00
C ARG A 139 9.65 -11.19 11.81
N GLY A 140 10.34 -10.85 12.90
CA GLY A 140 11.71 -10.39 12.90
C GLY A 140 12.78 -11.48 12.82
N PRO A 141 14.04 -11.11 13.12
CA PRO A 141 15.21 -11.95 12.86
C PRO A 141 15.35 -13.13 13.83
N MET A 142 14.55 -13.18 14.91
CA MET A 142 14.57 -14.26 15.90
C MET A 142 13.57 -15.38 15.60
N ARG A 143 12.71 -15.23 14.58
CA ARG A 143 11.83 -16.29 14.11
C ARG A 143 12.60 -17.48 13.50
N GLY A 144 11.94 -18.64 13.40
CA GLY A 144 12.54 -19.88 12.90
C GLY A 144 13.07 -19.77 11.47
N LEU A 145 12.23 -19.36 10.53
CA LEU A 145 12.64 -19.09 9.14
C LEU A 145 13.16 -17.67 9.01
N LYS A 146 14.42 -17.45 8.62
CA LYS A 146 14.95 -16.08 8.56
C LYS A 146 14.19 -15.19 7.57
N PRO A 147 13.83 -13.95 7.94
CA PRO A 147 13.16 -13.02 7.04
C PRO A 147 13.99 -12.75 5.78
N LYS A 148 13.32 -12.73 4.63
CA LYS A 148 13.90 -12.26 3.37
C LYS A 148 14.09 -10.75 3.43
N ILE A 149 14.94 -10.24 2.54
CA ILE A 149 15.29 -8.81 2.49
C ILE A 149 14.08 -7.92 2.22
N TRP A 150 13.09 -8.40 1.47
CA TRP A 150 11.89 -7.66 1.08
C TRP A 150 10.75 -7.80 2.10
N GLU A 151 10.88 -8.68 3.10
CA GLU A 151 9.86 -8.82 4.14
C GLU A 151 9.91 -7.61 5.08
N GLY A 152 8.78 -6.94 5.23
CA GLY A 152 8.60 -5.76 6.05
C GLY A 152 7.16 -5.29 6.03
N PHE A 153 6.96 -4.06 6.43
CA PHE A 153 5.68 -3.39 6.58
C PHE A 153 5.33 -2.51 5.38
N CYS A 154 5.84 -2.77 4.16
CA CYS A 154 5.57 -1.91 2.99
C CYS A 154 4.07 -1.72 2.78
N ASN A 155 3.28 -2.80 2.80
CA ASN A 155 1.82 -2.75 2.70
C ASN A 155 1.19 -1.88 3.78
N GLY A 156 1.60 -2.06 5.03
CA GLY A 156 1.04 -1.35 6.17
C GLY A 156 1.43 0.12 6.19
N VAL A 157 2.67 0.45 5.84
CA VAL A 157 3.17 1.83 5.73
C VAL A 157 2.42 2.56 4.61
N ARG A 158 2.26 1.96 3.43
CA ARG A 158 1.47 2.54 2.34
C ARG A 158 -0.01 2.72 2.70
N CYS A 159 -0.61 1.74 3.38
CA CYS A 159 -1.99 1.85 3.81
C CYS A 159 -2.16 2.97 4.85
N ALA A 160 -1.34 2.94 5.90
CA ALA A 160 -1.33 3.94 6.95
C ALA A 160 -1.12 5.35 6.39
N SER A 161 -0.27 5.51 5.38
CA SER A 161 0.00 6.83 4.79
C SER A 161 -1.16 7.46 4.05
N THR A 162 -2.07 6.64 3.54
CA THR A 162 -3.29 7.12 2.88
C THR A 162 -4.46 7.35 3.85
N ILE A 163 -4.39 6.82 5.08
CA ILE A 163 -5.50 6.85 6.05
C ILE A 163 -5.19 7.76 7.24
N PHE A 164 -3.99 7.69 7.81
CA PHE A 164 -3.59 8.50 8.94
C PHE A 164 -3.01 9.85 8.52
N PRO A 165 -3.23 10.90 9.34
CA PRO A 165 -2.49 12.14 9.16
C PRO A 165 -1.01 11.90 9.41
N GLU A 166 -0.16 12.68 8.75
CA GLU A 166 1.28 12.54 8.90
C GLU A 166 1.75 12.84 10.34
N PRO A 167 2.54 11.95 10.98
CA PRO A 167 3.30 12.29 12.17
C PRO A 167 4.38 13.34 11.86
N LYS A 168 4.14 14.62 12.21
CA LYS A 168 5.02 15.74 11.82
C LYS A 168 6.08 16.08 12.86
N THR A 169 5.75 15.93 14.14
CA THR A 169 6.65 16.26 15.24
C THR A 169 6.70 15.18 16.31
N SER A 170 7.78 15.15 17.09
CA SER A 170 7.88 14.26 18.24
C SER A 170 6.80 14.55 19.28
N VAL A 171 6.32 13.50 19.96
CA VAL A 171 5.38 13.60 21.08
C VAL A 171 6.03 13.02 22.33
N VAL A 172 5.93 13.73 23.45
CA VAL A 172 6.35 13.23 24.76
C VAL A 172 5.11 12.85 25.56
N VAL A 173 5.05 11.60 26.02
CA VAL A 173 3.99 11.08 26.89
C VAL A 173 4.61 10.51 28.16
N LYS A 174 3.86 10.53 29.26
CA LYS A 174 4.25 9.84 30.49
C LYS A 174 3.44 8.57 30.64
N ASN A 175 4.09 7.49 31.06
CA ASN A 175 3.37 6.28 31.47
C ASN A 175 2.89 6.40 32.93
N ARG A 176 2.21 5.36 33.44
CA ARG A 176 1.69 5.31 34.83
C ARG A 176 2.77 5.35 35.91
N ASP A 177 3.99 4.92 35.57
CA ASP A 177 5.14 4.87 36.48
C ASP A 177 5.96 6.18 36.41
N GLY A 178 5.48 7.21 35.69
CA GLY A 178 6.09 8.53 35.59
C GLY A 178 7.21 8.66 34.56
N VAL A 179 7.56 7.57 33.87
CA VAL A 179 8.60 7.57 32.82
C VAL A 179 8.15 8.43 31.65
N ALA A 180 8.98 9.37 31.23
CA ALA A 180 8.73 10.18 30.03
C ALA A 180 9.27 9.47 28.78
N ILE A 181 8.40 9.26 27.80
CA ILE A 181 8.70 8.59 26.53
C ILE A 181 8.50 9.57 25.39
N LYS A 182 9.57 9.85 24.65
CA LYS A 182 9.51 10.64 23.43
C LYS A 182 9.42 9.73 22.21
N PHE A 183 8.26 9.75 21.56
CA PHE A 183 8.07 9.17 20.24
C PHE A 183 8.47 10.19 19.18
N GLN A 184 9.47 9.87 18.36
CA GLN A 184 9.83 10.65 17.19
C GLN A 184 8.84 10.39 16.05
N SER A 185 8.82 11.24 15.01
CA SER A 185 7.95 11.04 13.84
C SER A 185 8.17 9.69 13.18
N SER A 186 9.42 9.25 13.00
CA SER A 186 9.72 7.93 12.43
C SER A 186 9.27 6.78 13.34
N ASP A 187 9.30 6.95 14.67
CA ASP A 187 8.75 5.93 15.59
C ASP A 187 7.25 5.74 15.35
N LEU A 188 6.51 6.84 15.22
CA LEU A 188 5.08 6.81 14.98
C LEU A 188 4.71 6.31 13.59
N LYS A 189 5.50 6.64 12.56
CA LYS A 189 5.35 6.07 11.20
C LYS A 189 5.60 4.56 11.20
N ALA A 190 6.57 4.07 11.98
CA ALA A 190 6.83 2.64 12.17
C ALA A 190 5.63 1.91 12.78
N LEU A 191 5.14 2.42 13.90
CA LEU A 191 4.00 1.86 14.60
C LEU A 191 2.72 1.94 13.74
N ALA A 192 2.55 3.02 12.97
CA ALA A 192 1.44 3.18 12.02
C ALA A 192 1.48 2.09 10.96
N GLY A 193 2.65 1.89 10.35
CA GLY A 193 2.88 0.83 9.37
C GLY A 193 2.59 -0.56 9.94
N ALA A 194 3.07 -0.85 11.15
CA ALA A 194 2.80 -2.13 11.79
C ALA A 194 1.33 -2.37 12.09
N THR A 195 0.61 -1.34 12.55
CA THR A 195 -0.82 -1.46 12.89
C THR A 195 -1.69 -1.71 11.66
N TYR A 196 -1.30 -1.14 10.51
CA TYR A 196 -1.97 -1.34 9.23
C TYR A 196 -1.40 -2.49 8.40
N PHE A 197 -0.51 -3.32 8.97
CA PHE A 197 -0.11 -4.56 8.32
C PHE A 197 -1.32 -5.43 7.94
N PHE A 198 -2.38 -5.34 8.76
CA PHE A 198 -3.74 -5.71 8.40
C PHE A 198 -4.67 -4.51 8.51
N VAL A 199 -5.66 -4.45 7.62
CA VAL A 199 -6.67 -3.38 7.57
C VAL A 199 -8.08 -3.98 7.58
N GLU A 200 -9.00 -3.30 8.27
CA GLU A 200 -10.39 -3.74 8.46
C GLU A 200 -11.12 -3.98 7.13
N LYS A 201 -10.97 -3.05 6.18
CA LYS A 201 -11.66 -3.07 4.89
C LYS A 201 -10.63 -2.91 3.77
N TYR A 202 -10.74 -3.76 2.77
CA TYR A 202 -10.01 -3.56 1.53
C TYR A 202 -10.80 -4.08 0.33
N ALA A 203 -10.49 -3.53 -0.85
CA ALA A 203 -10.87 -4.06 -2.14
C ALA A 203 -9.62 -4.26 -2.99
N GLN A 204 -9.58 -5.29 -3.83
CA GLN A 204 -8.40 -5.64 -4.64
C GLN A 204 -8.82 -5.99 -6.07
N MET A 205 -8.11 -5.45 -7.05
CA MET A 205 -8.18 -5.85 -8.45
C MET A 205 -6.91 -6.62 -8.81
N GLY A 206 -7.10 -7.75 -9.48
CA GLY A 206 -6.01 -8.69 -9.73
C GLY A 206 -5.56 -9.47 -8.48
N ALA A 207 -4.49 -10.24 -8.63
CA ALA A 207 -3.93 -11.08 -7.56
C ALA A 207 -2.41 -11.16 -7.64
N PRO A 208 -1.72 -11.37 -6.49
CA PRO A 208 -0.27 -11.56 -6.47
C PRO A 208 0.19 -12.72 -7.36
N THR A 209 1.36 -12.56 -7.96
CA THR A 209 2.08 -13.58 -8.73
C THR A 209 2.39 -14.78 -7.85
N VAL A 210 2.04 -15.97 -8.33
CA VAL A 210 2.43 -17.25 -7.71
C VAL A 210 3.32 -18.00 -8.69
N GLN A 211 4.42 -18.57 -8.18
CA GLN A 211 5.40 -19.31 -8.99
C GLN A 211 5.93 -18.54 -10.24
N ASP A 212 6.20 -17.24 -10.09
CA ASP A 212 6.76 -16.37 -11.16
C ASP A 212 5.84 -16.15 -12.37
N LYS A 213 4.56 -16.51 -12.27
CA LYS A 213 3.53 -16.22 -13.27
C LYS A 213 2.51 -15.26 -12.69
N ALA A 214 2.36 -14.09 -13.33
CA ALA A 214 1.28 -13.16 -13.01
C ALA A 214 -0.04 -13.89 -13.25
N GLU A 215 -0.72 -14.28 -12.16
CA GLU A 215 -1.87 -15.17 -12.23
C GLU A 215 -3.12 -14.43 -12.71
N ALA A 216 -3.28 -13.17 -12.31
CA ALA A 216 -4.41 -12.34 -12.70
C ALA A 216 -4.07 -10.85 -12.53
N GLN A 217 -3.41 -10.24 -13.52
CA GLN A 217 -3.25 -8.78 -13.52
C GLN A 217 -4.62 -8.09 -13.55
N PRO A 218 -4.75 -6.88 -12.98
CA PRO A 218 -5.98 -6.11 -13.11
C PRO A 218 -6.28 -5.85 -14.59
N ASN A 219 -7.56 -5.84 -14.95
CA ASN A 219 -7.97 -5.42 -16.28
C ASN A 219 -7.46 -4.00 -16.57
N ALA A 220 -6.75 -3.80 -17.69
CA ALA A 220 -6.07 -2.52 -17.94
C ALA A 220 -7.05 -1.35 -18.13
N ALA A 221 -8.27 -1.59 -18.62
CA ALA A 221 -9.29 -0.55 -18.73
C ALA A 221 -9.80 -0.12 -17.36
N VAL A 222 -9.98 -1.06 -16.42
CA VAL A 222 -10.41 -0.73 -15.06
C VAL A 222 -9.27 -0.07 -14.26
N PHE A 223 -8.02 -0.47 -14.51
CA PHE A 223 -6.85 0.21 -13.95
C PHE A 223 -6.76 1.67 -14.43
N ASP A 224 -6.87 1.92 -15.74
CA ASP A 224 -6.87 3.29 -16.30
C ASP A 224 -8.05 4.12 -15.75
N LEU A 225 -9.23 3.50 -15.59
CA LEU A 225 -10.38 4.11 -14.92
C LEU A 225 -10.06 4.48 -13.46
N ALA A 226 -9.39 3.60 -12.70
CA ALA A 226 -9.00 3.88 -11.32
C ALA A 226 -8.02 5.06 -11.21
N LEU A 227 -7.07 5.20 -12.14
CA LEU A 227 -6.16 6.36 -12.17
C LEU A 227 -6.93 7.67 -12.33
N ARG A 228 -7.87 7.72 -13.27
CA ARG A 228 -8.57 8.97 -13.59
C ARG A 228 -9.69 9.30 -12.62
N TYR A 229 -10.43 8.29 -12.19
CA TYR A 229 -11.59 8.51 -11.33
C TYR A 229 -11.20 8.44 -9.85
N PHE A 230 -10.62 7.34 -9.38
CA PHE A 230 -10.31 7.18 -7.97
C PHE A 230 -9.17 8.11 -7.53
N LEU A 231 -8.07 8.14 -8.28
CA LEU A 231 -6.94 8.99 -7.94
C LEU A 231 -7.17 10.46 -8.34
N ALA A 232 -7.45 10.75 -9.62
CA ALA A 232 -7.56 12.16 -10.05
C ALA A 232 -8.89 12.83 -9.68
N GLN A 233 -10.04 12.18 -9.80
CA GLN A 233 -11.34 12.81 -9.48
C GLN A 233 -11.64 12.77 -7.97
N LYS A 234 -11.43 11.64 -7.28
CA LYS A 234 -11.68 11.52 -5.82
C LYS A 234 -10.49 11.94 -4.95
N LYS A 235 -9.36 12.36 -5.57
CA LYS A 235 -8.14 12.82 -4.88
C LYS A 235 -7.63 11.78 -3.87
N LYS A 236 -7.72 10.50 -4.23
CA LYS A 236 -7.42 9.41 -3.31
C LYS A 236 -6.34 8.47 -3.84
N SER A 237 -5.23 8.39 -3.11
CA SER A 237 -4.18 7.40 -3.38
C SER A 237 -4.68 5.97 -3.15
N PHE A 238 -4.12 5.03 -3.89
CA PHE A 238 -4.31 3.60 -3.76
C PHE A 238 -2.96 2.89 -3.93
N MET A 239 -2.93 1.59 -3.66
CA MET A 239 -1.69 0.82 -3.66
C MET A 239 -1.61 -0.12 -4.85
N VAL A 240 -0.39 -0.31 -5.37
CA VAL A 240 -0.06 -1.26 -6.42
C VAL A 240 1.09 -2.14 -5.98
N ASP A 241 1.15 -3.36 -6.49
CA ASP A 241 2.41 -4.10 -6.50
C ASP A 241 3.22 -3.71 -7.73
N ALA A 242 4.36 -3.05 -7.48
CA ALA A 242 5.26 -2.58 -8.52
C ALA A 242 6.15 -3.72 -9.09
N ASN A 243 6.10 -4.92 -8.50
CA ASN A 243 6.91 -6.07 -8.89
C ASN A 243 6.02 -7.22 -9.37
N LEU A 244 6.46 -7.93 -10.42
CA LEU A 244 5.75 -9.11 -10.96
C LEU A 244 6.50 -10.42 -10.73
N GLY A 245 7.37 -10.44 -9.73
CA GLY A 245 8.10 -11.62 -9.27
C GLY A 245 7.56 -12.14 -7.95
N LYS A 246 8.30 -13.05 -7.28
CA LYS A 246 7.91 -13.57 -5.94
C LYS A 246 7.90 -12.53 -4.83
N GLN A 247 8.47 -11.36 -5.06
CA GLN A 247 8.56 -10.29 -4.07
C GLN A 247 7.37 -9.37 -4.25
N ILE A 248 6.67 -9.08 -3.17
CA ILE A 248 5.56 -8.13 -3.18
C ILE A 248 6.09 -6.80 -2.66
N TRP A 249 6.03 -5.76 -3.50
CA TRP A 249 6.45 -4.40 -3.16
C TRP A 249 5.26 -3.45 -3.34
N ASN A 250 4.62 -3.14 -2.21
CA ASN A 250 3.45 -2.27 -2.20
C ASN A 250 3.86 -0.81 -2.29
N GLU A 251 3.32 -0.13 -3.28
CA GLU A 251 3.60 1.26 -3.57
C GLU A 251 2.33 2.09 -3.61
N SER A 252 2.32 3.22 -2.90
CA SER A 252 1.21 4.19 -2.99
C SER A 252 1.35 4.99 -4.27
N VAL A 253 0.34 4.92 -5.13
CA VAL A 253 0.24 5.74 -6.34
C VAL A 253 -0.20 7.15 -5.94
N ILE A 254 0.62 8.14 -6.26
CA ILE A 254 0.37 9.55 -5.93
C ILE A 254 0.10 10.42 -7.15
N GLY A 255 0.43 9.90 -8.34
CA GLY A 255 0.28 10.60 -9.59
C GLY A 255 0.49 9.68 -10.79
N TYR A 256 0.24 10.22 -11.97
CA TYR A 256 0.51 9.56 -13.24
C TYR A 256 0.68 10.57 -14.36
N HIS A 257 1.35 10.13 -15.41
CA HIS A 257 1.31 10.74 -16.73
C HIS A 257 0.96 9.64 -17.74
N ARG A 258 0.09 9.96 -18.69
CA ARG A 258 -0.32 9.05 -19.77
C ARG A 258 -0.53 9.78 -21.09
N GLU A 259 -0.07 9.17 -22.15
CA GLU A 259 -0.34 9.54 -23.53
C GLU A 259 -1.29 8.51 -24.13
N VAL A 260 -2.38 8.97 -24.74
CA VAL A 260 -3.38 8.11 -25.38
C VAL A 260 -3.30 8.31 -26.88
N SER A 261 -3.04 7.25 -27.63
CA SER A 261 -2.95 7.33 -29.09
C SER A 261 -4.31 7.65 -29.72
N PRO A 262 -4.31 8.12 -30.99
CA PRO A 262 -5.52 8.05 -31.82
C PRO A 262 -6.04 6.61 -31.91
N PRO A 263 -7.35 6.41 -32.17
CA PRO A 263 -7.93 5.09 -32.39
C PRO A 263 -7.27 4.38 -33.58
N LYS A 264 -7.06 3.08 -33.44
CA LYS A 264 -6.50 2.18 -34.46
C LYS A 264 -7.44 1.02 -34.72
N GLU A 265 -7.37 0.49 -35.93
CA GLU A 265 -8.08 -0.74 -36.29
C GLU A 265 -7.60 -1.94 -35.45
N LEU A 266 -8.52 -2.86 -35.22
CA LEU A 266 -8.27 -4.12 -34.53
C LEU A 266 -7.61 -5.11 -35.49
N THR A 267 -6.73 -5.96 -34.98
CA THR A 267 -6.30 -7.14 -35.75
C THR A 267 -7.45 -8.13 -35.87
N ALA A 268 -7.38 -9.06 -36.83
CA ALA A 268 -8.38 -10.11 -36.98
C ALA A 268 -8.60 -10.91 -35.67
N ASP A 269 -7.52 -11.23 -34.96
CA ASP A 269 -7.58 -11.95 -33.69
C ASP A 269 -8.22 -11.11 -32.57
N GLU A 270 -7.93 -9.81 -32.52
CA GLU A 270 -8.52 -8.91 -31.53
C GLU A 270 -10.01 -8.70 -31.78
N GLN A 271 -10.41 -8.50 -33.05
CA GLN A 271 -11.80 -8.40 -33.45
C GLN A 271 -12.56 -9.69 -33.12
N TRP A 272 -11.92 -10.83 -33.37
CA TRP A 272 -12.51 -12.14 -33.08
C TRP A 272 -12.68 -12.37 -31.56
N LEU A 273 -11.69 -11.98 -30.74
CA LEU A 273 -11.77 -12.05 -29.27
C LEU A 273 -12.74 -11.03 -28.66
N ARG A 274 -12.96 -9.89 -29.34
CA ARG A 274 -13.74 -8.75 -28.85
C ARG A 274 -14.65 -8.25 -29.98
N PRO A 275 -15.68 -9.02 -30.35
CA PRO A 275 -16.54 -8.67 -31.49
C PRO A 275 -17.33 -7.36 -31.28
N TRP A 276 -17.46 -6.91 -30.03
CA TRP A 276 -18.08 -5.63 -29.68
C TRP A 276 -17.16 -4.42 -29.88
N ALA A 277 -15.84 -4.62 -29.94
CA ALA A 277 -14.89 -3.54 -30.07
C ALA A 277 -14.83 -3.08 -31.54
N ILE A 278 -14.79 -1.77 -31.75
CA ILE A 278 -14.68 -1.15 -33.09
C ILE A 278 -13.29 -0.54 -33.34
N ALA A 279 -12.54 -0.29 -32.26
CA ALA A 279 -11.20 0.27 -32.33
C ALA A 279 -10.40 -0.10 -31.07
N LYS A 280 -9.10 0.17 -31.11
CA LYS A 280 -8.22 0.14 -29.94
C LYS A 280 -7.39 1.41 -29.82
N VAL A 281 -6.97 1.74 -28.61
CA VAL A 281 -6.01 2.83 -28.35
C VAL A 281 -4.85 2.30 -27.53
N GLN A 282 -3.66 2.83 -27.79
CA GLN A 282 -2.46 2.56 -27.02
C GLN A 282 -2.33 3.63 -25.94
N VAL A 283 -2.01 3.22 -24.72
CA VAL A 283 -1.67 4.11 -23.61
C VAL A 283 -0.23 3.83 -23.18
N GLU A 284 0.58 4.88 -23.10
CA GLU A 284 1.97 4.83 -22.62
C GLU A 284 2.21 5.93 -21.59
N GLY A 285 3.08 5.67 -20.60
CA GLY A 285 3.39 6.68 -19.59
C GLY A 285 4.03 6.09 -18.35
N TYR A 286 3.77 6.71 -17.20
CA TYR A 286 4.28 6.26 -15.90
C TYR A 286 3.33 6.61 -14.74
N LEU A 287 3.41 5.82 -13.68
CA LEU A 287 2.91 6.18 -12.36
C LEU A 287 4.00 6.91 -11.58
N GLU A 288 3.58 7.80 -10.70
CA GLU A 288 4.40 8.31 -9.62
C GLU A 288 4.04 7.56 -8.34
N THR A 289 5.02 6.90 -7.74
CA THR A 289 4.88 6.05 -6.55
C THR A 289 5.81 6.50 -5.44
N LEU A 290 5.44 6.36 -4.17
CA LEU A 290 6.27 6.88 -3.07
C LEU A 290 7.68 6.28 -2.98
N GLY A 291 7.88 5.02 -3.36
CA GLY A 291 9.17 4.36 -3.26
C GLY A 291 9.64 4.23 -1.80
N GLU A 292 10.74 3.52 -1.60
CA GLU A 292 11.32 3.34 -0.26
C GLU A 292 12.20 4.52 0.11
N VAL A 293 12.01 5.02 1.33
CA VAL A 293 12.80 6.15 1.85
C VAL A 293 13.49 5.73 3.15
N ASP A 294 14.74 6.16 3.31
CA ASP A 294 15.52 5.90 4.53
C ASP A 294 14.79 6.45 5.77
N ILE A 295 14.88 5.72 6.87
CA ILE A 295 14.13 6.01 8.10
C ILE A 295 14.49 7.39 8.70
N GLU A 296 15.73 7.82 8.56
CA GLU A 296 16.21 9.12 9.03
C GLU A 296 15.61 10.26 8.20
N LYS A 297 15.44 10.06 6.89
CA LYS A 297 14.85 11.04 5.97
C LYS A 297 13.35 11.19 6.16
N THR A 298 12.71 10.23 6.82
CA THR A 298 11.26 10.24 7.11
C THR A 298 10.93 10.70 8.53
N ASN A 299 11.93 11.09 9.33
CA ASN A 299 11.77 11.60 10.69
C ASN A 299 11.32 13.06 10.72
N GLY A 300 10.09 13.29 10.26
CA GLY A 300 9.47 14.60 10.15
C GLY A 300 8.45 14.64 9.01
N PRO A 301 7.98 15.84 8.61
CA PRO A 301 7.04 15.99 7.52
C PRO A 301 7.66 15.66 6.16
N THR A 302 6.90 14.95 5.33
CA THR A 302 7.28 14.46 3.99
C THR A 302 6.23 14.81 2.94
N VAL A 303 4.97 15.06 3.35
CA VAL A 303 3.84 15.31 2.43
C VAL A 303 4.11 16.47 1.48
N LYS A 304 4.69 17.58 1.99
CA LYS A 304 5.03 18.74 1.15
C LYS A 304 6.04 18.38 0.06
N LYS A 305 7.13 17.71 0.42
CA LYS A 305 8.17 17.25 -0.51
C LYS A 305 7.59 16.35 -1.61
N ILE A 306 6.70 15.44 -1.22
CA ILE A 306 6.00 14.53 -2.14
C ILE A 306 5.15 15.31 -3.15
N ALA A 307 4.36 16.27 -2.67
CA ALA A 307 3.54 17.12 -3.53
C ALA A 307 4.38 17.98 -4.51
N GLU A 308 5.57 18.40 -4.06
CA GLU A 308 6.55 19.16 -4.86
C GLU A 308 7.33 18.28 -5.86
N GLY A 309 7.10 16.96 -5.88
CA GLY A 309 7.76 16.03 -6.80
C GLY A 309 9.11 15.52 -6.30
N GLU A 310 9.34 15.52 -4.99
CA GLU A 310 10.43 14.78 -4.35
C GLU A 310 9.91 13.47 -3.74
N LEU A 311 10.81 12.60 -3.25
CA LEU A 311 10.47 11.38 -2.51
C LEU A 311 9.44 10.49 -3.22
N HIS A 312 9.61 10.32 -4.54
CA HIS A 312 8.84 9.41 -5.36
C HIS A 312 9.72 8.77 -6.44
N GLU A 313 9.24 7.67 -6.99
CA GLU A 313 9.78 6.95 -8.12
C GLU A 313 8.79 6.96 -9.28
N LYS A 314 9.31 6.73 -10.49
CA LYS A 314 8.48 6.59 -11.69
C LYS A 314 8.41 5.12 -12.09
N LEU A 315 7.20 4.58 -12.14
CA LEU A 315 6.93 3.22 -12.61
C LEU A 315 6.35 3.27 -14.02
N PRO A 316 7.08 2.84 -15.07
CA PRO A 316 6.56 2.85 -16.43
C PRO A 316 5.33 1.94 -16.61
N ILE A 317 4.34 2.40 -17.37
CA ILE A 317 3.12 1.66 -17.70
C ILE A 317 2.86 1.70 -19.21
N SER A 318 2.32 0.59 -19.74
CA SER A 318 1.90 0.50 -21.14
C SER A 318 0.82 -0.55 -21.30
N TYR A 319 -0.27 -0.19 -21.98
CA TYR A 319 -1.41 -1.08 -22.22
C TYR A 319 -2.25 -0.63 -23.42
N VAL A 320 -3.03 -1.55 -23.96
CA VAL A 320 -4.02 -1.31 -25.01
C VAL A 320 -5.41 -1.31 -24.38
N LEU A 321 -6.27 -0.39 -24.79
CA LEU A 321 -7.68 -0.34 -24.43
C LEU A 321 -8.55 -0.61 -25.66
N TYR A 322 -9.58 -1.42 -25.50
CA TYR A 322 -10.51 -1.82 -26.56
C TYR A 322 -11.82 -1.04 -26.42
N ILE A 323 -12.21 -0.34 -27.50
CA ILE A 323 -13.26 0.69 -27.47
C ILE A 323 -14.50 0.20 -28.23
N ASP A 324 -15.66 0.37 -27.60
CA ASP A 324 -16.98 0.08 -28.20
C ASP A 324 -17.48 1.23 -29.11
N ALA A 325 -18.66 1.04 -29.71
CA ALA A 325 -19.27 2.03 -30.60
C ALA A 325 -19.67 3.35 -29.89
N GLN A 326 -19.74 3.35 -28.56
CA GLN A 326 -20.07 4.50 -27.73
C GLN A 326 -18.81 5.25 -27.25
N GLY A 327 -17.60 4.75 -27.59
CA GLY A 327 -16.33 5.33 -27.18
C GLY A 327 -15.86 4.87 -25.79
N SER A 328 -16.50 3.87 -25.19
CA SER A 328 -16.13 3.31 -23.88
C SER A 328 -15.07 2.23 -24.03
N ALA A 329 -14.04 2.25 -23.18
CA ALA A 329 -13.10 1.15 -23.03
C ALA A 329 -13.68 0.09 -22.07
N LEU A 330 -14.13 -1.04 -22.62
CA LEU A 330 -14.76 -2.14 -21.85
C LEU A 330 -13.85 -3.36 -21.66
N ASP A 331 -12.61 -3.28 -22.14
CA ASP A 331 -11.55 -4.25 -21.86
C ASP A 331 -10.20 -3.61 -22.15
N GLY A 332 -9.14 -4.18 -21.59
CA GLY A 332 -7.78 -3.72 -21.84
C GLY A 332 -6.74 -4.79 -21.54
N LYS A 333 -5.60 -4.69 -22.22
CA LYS A 333 -4.51 -5.64 -22.14
C LYS A 333 -3.19 -4.92 -21.86
N TRP A 334 -2.49 -5.35 -20.82
CA TRP A 334 -1.12 -4.90 -20.55
C TRP A 334 -0.17 -5.29 -21.68
N ASN A 335 0.64 -4.33 -22.11
CA ASN A 335 1.76 -4.63 -22.99
C ASN A 335 2.86 -5.28 -22.17
N LYS A 336 3.30 -6.46 -22.60
CA LYS A 336 4.33 -7.24 -21.90
C LYS A 336 5.65 -7.11 -22.64
N SER A 337 6.62 -6.45 -22.03
CA SER A 337 8.03 -6.51 -22.40
C SER A 337 8.87 -6.92 -21.19
N LYS A 338 10.15 -7.22 -21.39
CA LYS A 338 11.05 -7.64 -20.30
C LYS A 338 11.10 -6.61 -19.15
N ASN A 339 10.88 -5.33 -19.45
CA ASN A 339 11.02 -4.20 -18.51
C ASN A 339 9.71 -3.41 -18.28
N LEU A 340 8.65 -3.69 -19.05
CA LEU A 340 7.32 -3.08 -18.90
C LEU A 340 6.32 -4.21 -18.85
N ARG A 341 5.90 -4.60 -17.66
CA ARG A 341 4.88 -5.64 -17.51
C ARG A 341 3.61 -5.14 -16.81
N GLY A 342 3.55 -3.88 -16.41
CA GLY A 342 2.45 -3.30 -15.65
C GLY A 342 2.55 -3.59 -14.15
N VAL A 343 1.40 -3.52 -13.46
CA VAL A 343 1.26 -3.84 -12.02
C VAL A 343 0.70 -5.24 -11.84
N ASP A 344 1.00 -5.89 -10.71
CA ASP A 344 0.52 -7.27 -10.44
C ASP A 344 -0.91 -7.26 -9.94
N PHE A 345 -1.15 -6.42 -8.93
CA PHE A 345 -2.47 -6.15 -8.38
C PHE A 345 -2.54 -4.70 -7.90
N VAL A 346 -3.78 -4.25 -7.71
CA VAL A 346 -4.15 -2.95 -7.18
C VAL A 346 -5.02 -3.19 -5.96
N TRP A 347 -4.83 -2.43 -4.89
CA TRP A 347 -5.71 -2.53 -3.73
C TRP A 347 -5.94 -1.18 -3.05
N PHE A 348 -7.08 -1.12 -2.38
CA PHE A 348 -7.62 0.06 -1.72
C PHE A 348 -7.92 -0.31 -0.27
N GLY A 349 -7.21 0.28 0.69
CA GLY A 349 -7.46 0.06 2.12
C GLY A 349 -8.34 1.16 2.71
N ALA A 350 -9.19 0.83 3.68
CA ALA A 350 -9.98 1.78 4.46
C ALA A 350 -10.30 1.22 5.86
N GLY A 351 -10.72 2.08 6.79
CA GLY A 351 -11.12 1.67 8.14
C GLY A 351 -9.95 1.57 9.12
N GLU A 352 -10.12 0.83 10.20
CA GLU A 352 -9.12 0.70 11.26
C GLU A 352 -8.01 -0.30 10.91
N GLY A 353 -6.82 -0.09 11.47
CA GLY A 353 -5.75 -1.09 11.45
C GLY A 353 -6.05 -2.18 12.48
N THR A 354 -5.79 -3.44 12.14
CA THR A 354 -6.25 -4.59 12.93
C THR A 354 -5.14 -5.54 13.36
N ASP A 355 -3.87 -5.11 13.34
CA ASP A 355 -2.73 -5.98 13.67
C ASP A 355 -2.81 -6.56 15.11
N SER A 356 -3.50 -5.89 16.04
CA SER A 356 -3.76 -6.39 17.39
C SER A 356 -4.91 -7.39 17.52
N HIS A 357 -5.71 -7.61 16.47
CA HIS A 357 -6.87 -8.48 16.61
C HIS A 357 -6.49 -9.98 16.59
N PRO A 358 -6.97 -10.78 17.56
CA PRO A 358 -6.65 -12.20 17.69
C PRO A 358 -7.27 -13.08 16.59
N SER A 359 -8.17 -12.53 15.77
CA SER A 359 -8.78 -13.22 14.63
C SER A 359 -7.92 -13.20 13.35
N ASN A 360 -6.69 -12.67 13.40
CA ASN A 360 -5.81 -12.71 12.24
C ASN A 360 -5.52 -14.17 11.85
N ARG A 361 -5.93 -14.56 10.64
CA ARG A 361 -5.88 -15.95 10.14
C ARG A 361 -4.46 -16.52 10.01
N TRP A 362 -3.46 -15.65 10.08
CA TRP A 362 -2.06 -15.97 9.82
C TRP A 362 -1.21 -16.09 11.10
N GLY A 363 -1.76 -15.79 12.28
CA GLY A 363 -1.11 -15.94 13.58
C GLY A 363 0.15 -15.09 13.80
N ASN A 364 0.47 -14.18 12.86
CA ASN A 364 1.69 -13.38 12.87
C ASN A 364 1.46 -11.91 13.26
N GLY A 365 0.20 -11.50 13.50
CA GLY A 365 -0.17 -10.19 14.05
C GLY A 365 0.50 -9.89 15.40
N ASN A 366 0.50 -8.62 15.82
CA ASN A 366 1.04 -8.20 17.10
C ASN A 366 -0.11 -7.81 18.04
N PRO A 367 -0.60 -8.73 18.90
CA PRO A 367 -1.78 -8.50 19.75
C PRO A 367 -1.60 -7.35 20.75
N TYR A 368 -0.36 -6.92 20.99
CA TYR A 368 -0.02 -5.88 21.95
C TYR A 368 -0.09 -4.45 21.33
N LEU A 369 -0.22 -4.33 20.00
CA LEU A 369 -0.23 -3.05 19.28
C LEU A 369 -1.64 -2.47 19.09
N GLU A 370 -2.18 -1.82 20.11
CA GLU A 370 -3.55 -1.31 20.10
C GLU A 370 -3.77 -0.10 19.17
N PHE A 371 -4.65 -0.27 18.17
CA PHE A 371 -4.98 0.77 17.19
C PHE A 371 -5.44 2.10 17.82
N LYS A 372 -6.37 2.06 18.78
CA LYS A 372 -6.94 3.29 19.39
C LYS A 372 -5.88 4.11 20.13
N THR A 373 -4.94 3.43 20.78
CA THR A 373 -3.84 4.05 21.51
C THR A 373 -2.89 4.73 20.54
N LEU A 374 -2.49 4.02 19.48
CA LEU A 374 -1.62 4.58 18.45
C LEU A 374 -2.26 5.75 17.71
N LYS A 375 -3.55 5.63 17.33
CA LYS A 375 -4.30 6.70 16.67
C LYS A 375 -4.20 8.02 17.45
N LYS A 376 -4.33 7.98 18.77
CA LYS A 376 -4.16 9.18 19.63
C LYS A 376 -2.76 9.78 19.52
N LEU A 377 -1.70 8.95 19.63
CA LEU A 377 -0.32 9.42 19.53
C LEU A 377 -0.02 10.06 18.16
N ILE A 378 -0.52 9.46 17.09
CA ILE A 378 -0.37 9.98 15.72
C ILE A 378 -1.08 11.33 15.58
N HIS A 379 -2.32 11.46 16.07
CA HIS A 379 -3.03 12.74 16.04
C HIS A 379 -2.32 13.81 16.87
N MET A 380 -1.74 13.48 18.02
CA MET A 380 -0.91 14.42 18.80
C MET A 380 0.31 14.89 18.01
N SER A 381 0.96 13.99 17.24
CA SER A 381 2.11 14.31 16.40
C SER A 381 1.76 15.12 15.16
N ALA A 382 0.57 14.90 14.60
CA ALA A 382 0.10 15.58 13.39
C ALA A 382 -0.47 16.97 13.69
N ALA A 383 -1.15 17.14 14.83
CA ALA A 383 -1.83 18.37 15.23
C ALA A 383 -0.84 19.39 15.81
N GLN A 384 -0.04 20.03 14.97
CA GLN A 384 0.68 21.24 15.37
C GLN A 384 -0.26 22.45 15.31
N SER A 385 -1.08 22.63 16.35
CA SER A 385 -1.62 23.94 16.70
C SER A 385 -1.51 24.10 18.21
N CYS A 386 -0.94 25.22 18.65
CA CYS A 386 -0.84 25.70 20.03
C CYS A 386 -1.97 25.15 20.93
N ARG A 387 -1.67 24.14 21.73
CA ARG A 387 -2.54 23.75 22.83
C ARG A 387 -1.69 23.41 24.04
N LYS A 388 -1.54 24.43 24.91
CA LYS A 388 -1.56 24.23 26.35
C LYS A 388 -2.72 23.27 26.64
N LEU A 389 -2.43 21.99 26.86
CA LEU A 389 -3.41 21.02 27.36
C LEU A 389 -2.94 20.63 28.75
N PHE A 390 -3.51 21.36 29.71
CA PHE A 390 -3.69 21.06 31.13
C PHE A 390 -2.41 20.81 31.94
N THR A 391 -1.84 21.91 32.45
CA THR A 391 -1.59 22.01 33.89
C THR A 391 -2.95 22.29 34.55
N ASP A 392 -3.46 21.31 35.28
CA ASP A 392 -3.87 21.40 36.70
C ASP A 392 -4.42 20.03 37.13
#